data_AF-A0A212F0R6-F1
#
_entry.id   AF-A0A212F0R6-F1
#
_cell.length_a   1.000
_cell.length_b   1.000
_cell.length_c   1.000
_cell.angle_alpha   90.00
_cell.angle_beta   90.00
_cell.angle_gamma   90.00
#
_symmetry.space_group_name_H-M   'P 1'
#
loop_
_entity.id
_entity.type
_entity.pdbx_description
1 polymer ?
#
loop_
_entity_poly.entity_id
_entity_poly.type
_entity_poly.pdbx_seq_one_letter_code
_entity_poly.pdbx_strand_id
1 'polypeptide(L)'
;MGLFYIPDTSKAELISNLNFKSDADALPFLKLPVKTLIHIVKTTQNDVKCGYCENRLYYLSSHIKVPSPILSEQIVRRVFIYTLSFDWLENSLKVLLDMNVEGDRILRDLWVLKYHHKTIEERLVRVKNFGITNLYPWMVRCSESILNRYVEIFQETKNILGENMSTKMYLAERLNVSSELIEDMYVKAPALKTIRVTKLKKFLDFLIKEGFTVEDIAIKSRILAASQSTVKKRLSKLRSLGMTEINLNVLCRSRKDFQKYCESIDTSVKK
;
A
#
# COMPACT_ATOMS: atom_id res chain seq x y z
N MET A 1 -36.97 -35.49 -6.32
CA MET A 1 -37.52 -34.76 -5.15
C MET A 1 -36.90 -35.35 -3.90
N GLY A 2 -36.02 -34.59 -3.25
CA GLY A 2 -35.41 -34.93 -1.97
C GLY A 2 -35.13 -33.63 -1.24
N LEU A 3 -36.17 -33.07 -0.62
CA LEU A 3 -36.04 -31.93 0.28
C LEU A 3 -35.25 -32.43 1.50
N PHE A 4 -33.96 -32.07 1.57
CA PHE A 4 -33.21 -32.23 2.80
C PHE A 4 -33.84 -31.34 3.86
N TYR A 5 -34.56 -31.98 4.77
CA TYR A 5 -34.99 -31.42 6.05
C TYR A 5 -33.74 -30.86 6.75
N ILE A 6 -33.69 -29.54 6.93
CA ILE A 6 -32.70 -28.89 7.78
C ILE A 6 -33.41 -28.76 9.13
N PRO A 7 -33.02 -29.51 10.17
CA PRO A 7 -33.55 -29.29 11.51
C PRO A 7 -33.30 -27.85 11.92
N ASP A 8 -34.13 -27.32 12.81
CA ASP A 8 -33.94 -26.02 13.43
C ASP A 8 -32.72 -26.07 14.38
N THR A 9 -31.53 -26.21 13.81
CA THR A 9 -30.28 -26.41 14.54
C THR A 9 -29.86 -25.08 15.14
N SER A 10 -29.79 -25.01 16.47
CA SER A 10 -29.35 -23.80 17.15
C SER A 10 -27.94 -23.42 16.67
N LYS A 11 -27.64 -22.12 16.53
CA LYS A 11 -26.29 -21.66 16.19
C LYS A 11 -25.23 -22.21 17.15
N ALA A 12 -25.57 -22.34 18.43
CA ALA A 12 -24.67 -22.88 19.45
C ALA A 12 -24.24 -24.32 19.14
N GLU A 13 -25.17 -25.16 18.69
CA GLU A 13 -24.88 -26.54 18.28
C GLU A 13 -24.00 -26.59 17.03
N LEU A 14 -24.19 -25.68 16.06
CA LEU A 14 -23.27 -25.61 14.91
C LEU A 14 -21.86 -25.20 15.33
N ILE A 15 -21.73 -24.27 16.28
CA ILE A 15 -20.44 -23.81 16.78
C ILE A 15 -19.71 -24.90 17.58
N SER A 16 -20.42 -25.70 18.40
CA SER A 16 -19.78 -26.80 19.15
C SER A 16 -19.17 -27.85 18.23
N ASN A 17 -19.68 -28.00 17.00
CA ASN A 17 -19.16 -28.90 15.97
C ASN A 17 -17.93 -28.35 15.21
N LEU A 18 -17.40 -27.18 15.56
CA LEU A 18 -16.25 -26.57 14.88
C LEU A 18 -14.91 -26.77 15.59
N ASN A 19 -14.84 -27.57 16.65
CA ASN A 19 -13.59 -27.88 17.35
C ASN A 19 -12.82 -26.62 17.82
N PHE A 20 -13.52 -25.58 18.28
CA PHE A 20 -12.87 -24.40 18.86
C PHE A 20 -12.23 -24.76 20.21
N LYS A 21 -10.99 -24.30 20.42
CA LYS A 21 -10.19 -24.44 21.64
C LYS A 21 -10.51 -23.41 22.71
N SER A 22 -11.20 -22.31 22.36
CA SER A 22 -11.61 -21.28 23.31
C SER A 22 -12.89 -20.56 22.87
N ASP A 23 -13.64 -20.03 23.83
CA ASP A 23 -14.83 -19.22 23.56
C ASP A 23 -14.51 -17.94 22.78
N ALA A 24 -13.32 -17.37 23.01
CA ALA A 24 -12.84 -16.20 22.29
C ALA A 24 -12.67 -16.47 20.78
N ASP A 25 -12.27 -17.69 20.41
CA ASP A 25 -12.17 -18.09 19.00
C ASP A 25 -13.54 -18.32 18.35
N ALA A 26 -14.50 -18.80 19.14
CA ALA A 26 -15.86 -19.14 18.71
C ALA A 26 -16.76 -17.91 18.55
N LEU A 27 -16.61 -16.91 19.44
CA LEU A 27 -17.48 -15.73 19.52
C LEU A 27 -17.69 -15.00 18.18
N PRO A 28 -16.67 -14.77 17.34
CA PRO A 28 -16.87 -14.10 16.05
C PRO A 28 -17.78 -14.88 15.10
N PHE A 29 -17.78 -16.22 15.17
CA PHE A 29 -18.55 -17.07 14.26
C PHE A 29 -20.05 -17.08 14.58
N LEU A 30 -20.46 -16.80 15.83
CA LEU A 30 -21.88 -16.67 16.20
C LEU A 30 -22.63 -15.60 15.39
N LYS A 31 -21.90 -14.59 14.88
CA LYS A 31 -22.43 -13.51 14.04
C LYS A 31 -22.78 -13.98 12.62
N LEU A 32 -22.29 -15.14 12.18
CA LEU A 32 -22.52 -15.64 10.82
C LEU A 32 -23.95 -16.17 10.63
N PRO A 33 -24.49 -16.13 9.40
CA PRO A 33 -25.75 -16.79 9.07
C PRO A 33 -25.68 -18.31 9.27
N VAL A 34 -26.78 -18.94 9.68
CA VAL A 34 -26.87 -20.40 9.90
C VAL A 34 -26.40 -21.20 8.68
N LYS A 35 -26.82 -20.80 7.47
CA LYS A 35 -26.39 -21.45 6.21
C LYS A 35 -24.87 -21.43 6.03
N THR A 36 -24.21 -20.34 6.42
CA THR A 36 -22.75 -20.23 6.36
C THR A 36 -22.08 -21.14 7.40
N LEU A 37 -22.61 -21.19 8.62
CA LEU A 37 -22.12 -22.09 9.66
C LEU A 37 -22.25 -23.56 9.27
N ILE A 38 -23.37 -23.98 8.67
CA ILE A 38 -23.55 -25.35 8.16
C ILE A 38 -22.45 -25.70 7.14
N HIS A 39 -22.13 -24.77 6.22
CA HIS A 39 -21.06 -25.00 5.26
C HIS A 39 -19.69 -25.12 5.92
N ILE A 40 -19.40 -24.27 6.90
CA ILE A 40 -18.13 -24.31 7.65
C ILE A 40 -18.03 -25.63 8.43
N VAL A 41 -19.09 -26.08 9.11
CA VAL A 41 -19.12 -27.37 9.83
C VAL A 41 -18.83 -28.53 8.90
N LYS A 42 -19.51 -28.61 7.75
CA LYS A 42 -19.27 -29.66 6.75
C LYS A 42 -17.84 -29.68 6.26
N THR A 43 -17.27 -28.49 6.03
CA THR A 43 -15.87 -28.34 5.58
C THR A 43 -14.90 -28.81 6.66
N THR A 44 -15.07 -28.36 7.90
CA THR A 44 -14.25 -28.76 9.05
C THR A 44 -14.30 -30.27 9.27
N GLN A 45 -15.49 -30.88 9.24
CA GLN A 45 -15.65 -32.33 9.38
C GLN A 45 -14.94 -33.10 8.25
N ASN A 46 -15.01 -32.59 7.02
CA ASN A 46 -14.30 -33.19 5.90
C ASN A 46 -12.78 -33.08 6.06
N ASP A 47 -12.27 -31.91 6.47
CA ASP A 47 -10.84 -31.72 6.73
C ASP A 47 -10.33 -32.68 7.83
N VAL A 48 -11.11 -32.87 8.91
CA VAL A 48 -10.81 -33.84 9.98
C VAL A 48 -10.81 -35.26 9.43
N LYS A 49 -11.85 -35.65 8.67
CA LYS A 49 -11.99 -36.99 8.10
C LYS A 49 -10.83 -37.34 7.17
N CYS A 50 -10.33 -36.37 6.41
CA CYS A 50 -9.18 -36.54 5.52
C CYS A 50 -7.83 -36.43 6.25
N GLY A 51 -7.80 -36.15 7.55
CA GLY A 51 -6.57 -36.02 8.33
C GLY A 51 -5.79 -34.73 8.07
N TYR A 52 -6.43 -33.70 7.52
CA TYR A 52 -5.78 -32.44 7.14
C TYR A 52 -5.57 -31.49 8.32
N CYS A 53 -6.63 -31.18 9.05
CA CYS A 53 -6.56 -30.35 10.26
C CYS A 53 -7.84 -30.50 11.11
N GLU A 54 -7.73 -30.16 12.39
CA GLU A 54 -8.90 -30.12 13.30
C GLU A 54 -9.84 -28.94 13.01
N ASN A 55 -9.25 -27.81 12.62
CA ASN A 55 -9.93 -26.57 12.24
C ASN A 55 -8.94 -25.66 11.49
N ARG A 56 -9.38 -25.12 10.34
CA ARG A 56 -8.58 -24.22 9.49
C ARG A 56 -8.10 -22.96 10.21
N LEU A 57 -8.82 -22.48 11.23
CA LEU A 57 -8.39 -21.37 12.09
C LEU A 57 -7.05 -21.67 12.74
N TYR A 58 -6.91 -22.83 13.39
CA TYR A 58 -5.67 -23.20 14.09
C TYR A 58 -4.56 -23.61 13.12
N TYR A 59 -4.94 -24.24 12.00
CA TYR A 59 -4.00 -24.49 10.90
C TYR A 59 -3.37 -23.17 10.43
N LEU A 60 -4.17 -22.18 10.06
CA LEU A 60 -3.65 -20.88 9.61
C LEU A 60 -2.90 -20.14 10.70
N SER A 61 -3.46 -20.06 11.91
CA SER A 61 -2.88 -19.35 13.08
C SER A 61 -1.46 -19.82 13.40
N SER A 62 -1.23 -21.14 13.42
CA SER A 62 0.09 -21.73 13.70
C SER A 62 1.11 -21.41 12.62
N HIS A 63 0.70 -21.46 11.34
CA HIS A 63 1.61 -21.25 10.21
C HIS A 63 1.99 -19.78 10.01
N ILE A 64 1.03 -18.85 10.14
CA ILE A 64 1.31 -17.40 10.03
C ILE A 64 1.76 -16.78 11.36
N LYS A 65 1.84 -17.59 12.44
CA LYS A 65 2.26 -17.19 13.79
C LYS A 65 1.47 -16.00 14.35
N VAL A 66 0.15 -16.02 14.15
CA VAL A 66 -0.79 -15.01 14.67
C VAL A 66 -1.73 -15.68 15.67
N PRO A 67 -1.98 -15.08 16.85
CA PRO A 67 -2.94 -15.62 17.83
C PRO A 67 -4.32 -15.90 17.22
N SER A 68 -4.89 -17.07 17.53
CA SER A 68 -6.19 -17.49 16.99
C SER A 68 -7.34 -16.50 17.24
N PRO A 69 -7.43 -15.76 18.38
CA PRO A 69 -8.52 -14.80 18.56
C PRO A 69 -8.42 -13.58 17.62
N ILE A 70 -7.21 -13.24 17.18
CA ILE A 70 -7.01 -12.15 16.20
C ILE A 70 -7.40 -12.66 14.81
N LEU A 71 -7.01 -13.88 14.47
CA LEU A 71 -7.30 -14.48 13.18
C LEU A 71 -8.78 -14.82 13.01
N SER A 72 -9.47 -15.24 14.07
CA SER A 72 -10.91 -15.56 14.03
C SER A 72 -11.74 -14.36 13.58
N GLU A 73 -11.47 -13.17 14.14
CA GLU A 73 -12.10 -11.89 13.74
C GLU A 73 -11.88 -11.54 12.25
N GLN A 74 -10.74 -11.95 11.67
CA GLN A 74 -10.48 -11.75 10.24
C GLN A 74 -11.13 -12.81 9.36
N ILE A 75 -11.08 -14.09 9.76
CA ILE A 75 -11.62 -15.22 9.00
C ILE A 75 -13.14 -15.13 8.85
N VAL A 76 -13.87 -14.67 9.87
CA VAL A 76 -15.34 -14.52 9.75
C VAL A 76 -15.75 -13.45 8.74
N ARG A 77 -14.87 -12.49 8.43
CA ARG A 77 -15.08 -11.51 7.35
C ARG A 77 -14.67 -12.07 5.99
N ARG A 78 -14.07 -13.25 5.95
CA ARG A 78 -13.43 -13.90 4.80
C ARG A 78 -13.78 -15.40 4.74
N VAL A 79 -15.06 -15.71 4.93
CA VAL A 79 -15.57 -17.10 4.99
C VAL A 79 -15.25 -17.96 3.76
N PHE A 80 -14.84 -17.35 2.64
CA PHE A 80 -14.33 -18.07 1.48
C PHE A 80 -13.16 -19.00 1.81
N ILE A 81 -12.44 -18.80 2.92
CA ILE A 81 -11.39 -19.72 3.36
C ILE A 81 -11.93 -21.16 3.48
N TYR A 82 -13.20 -21.32 3.84
CA TYR A 82 -13.87 -22.62 3.93
C TYR A 82 -14.44 -23.11 2.58
N THR A 83 -14.47 -22.26 1.54
CA THR A 83 -14.86 -22.68 0.19
C THR A 83 -13.69 -23.25 -0.62
N LEU A 84 -12.45 -23.06 -0.16
CA LEU A 84 -11.25 -23.58 -0.84
C LEU A 84 -11.09 -25.07 -0.55
N SER A 85 -10.52 -25.85 -1.47
CA SER A 85 -10.00 -27.17 -1.10
C SER A 85 -8.83 -27.02 -0.13
N PHE A 86 -8.57 -28.04 0.68
CA PHE A 86 -7.45 -27.98 1.63
C PHE A 86 -6.11 -27.85 0.89
N ASP A 87 -5.88 -28.66 -0.15
CA ASP A 87 -4.69 -28.57 -0.99
C ASP A 87 -4.47 -27.17 -1.58
N TRP A 88 -5.54 -26.49 -2.00
CA TRP A 88 -5.43 -25.12 -2.51
C TRP A 88 -4.96 -24.17 -1.41
N LEU A 89 -5.59 -24.23 -0.25
CA LEU A 89 -5.27 -23.40 0.90
C LEU A 89 -3.82 -23.64 1.36
N GLU A 90 -3.44 -24.91 1.53
CA GLU A 90 -2.13 -25.35 1.99
C GLU A 90 -1.04 -24.89 1.03
N ASN A 91 -1.14 -25.22 -0.27
CA ASN A 91 -0.10 -24.86 -1.23
C ASN A 91 0.03 -23.35 -1.42
N SER A 92 -1.09 -22.62 -1.39
CA SER A 92 -1.07 -21.16 -1.50
C SER A 92 -0.40 -20.51 -0.29
N LEU A 93 -0.69 -21.02 0.91
CA LEU A 93 -0.05 -20.55 2.15
C LEU A 93 1.44 -20.90 2.17
N LYS A 94 1.78 -22.13 1.78
CA LYS A 94 3.16 -22.63 1.73
C LYS A 94 4.04 -21.73 0.85
N VAL A 95 3.60 -21.43 -0.37
CA VAL A 95 4.37 -20.55 -1.28
C VAL A 95 4.57 -19.15 -0.67
N LEU A 96 3.56 -18.57 -0.02
CA LEU A 96 3.71 -17.27 0.63
C LEU A 96 4.77 -17.30 1.74
N LEU A 97 4.76 -18.35 2.57
CA LEU A 97 5.71 -18.50 3.67
C LEU A 97 7.13 -18.83 3.17
N ASP A 98 7.26 -19.71 2.17
CA ASP A 98 8.54 -20.06 1.54
C ASP A 98 9.17 -18.83 0.85
N MET A 99 8.34 -17.90 0.37
CA MET A 99 8.75 -16.61 -0.18
C MET A 99 8.99 -15.53 0.90
N ASN A 100 8.97 -15.88 2.19
CA ASN A 100 9.15 -14.97 3.33
C ASN A 100 8.12 -13.82 3.38
N VAL A 101 6.88 -14.05 2.95
CA VAL A 101 5.80 -13.08 3.20
C VAL A 101 5.41 -13.17 4.67
N GLU A 102 5.58 -12.06 5.40
CA GLU A 102 5.29 -12.01 6.83
C GLU A 102 3.83 -12.36 7.15
N GLY A 103 3.61 -13.10 8.24
CA GLY A 103 2.29 -13.58 8.63
C GLY A 103 1.29 -12.46 8.92
N ASP A 104 1.73 -11.32 9.45
CA ASP A 104 0.89 -10.14 9.67
C ASP A 104 0.43 -9.51 8.34
N ARG A 105 1.27 -9.57 7.28
CA ARG A 105 0.89 -9.15 5.93
C ARG A 105 -0.17 -10.08 5.35
N ILE A 106 0.00 -11.39 5.52
CA ILE A 106 -0.99 -12.40 5.09
C ILE A 106 -2.32 -12.20 5.83
N LEU A 107 -2.29 -12.00 7.15
CA LEU A 107 -3.46 -11.73 7.98
C LEU A 107 -4.27 -10.53 7.47
N ARG A 108 -3.59 -9.43 7.13
CA ARG A 108 -4.24 -8.21 6.61
C ARG A 108 -4.88 -8.41 5.23
N ASP A 109 -4.50 -9.44 4.50
CA ASP A 109 -4.94 -9.66 3.13
C ASP A 109 -5.11 -11.14 2.75
N LEU A 110 -5.96 -11.84 3.50
CA LEU A 110 -6.27 -13.26 3.27
C LEU A 110 -6.78 -13.56 1.84
N TRP A 111 -7.28 -12.57 1.10
CA TRP A 111 -7.76 -12.74 -0.27
C TRP A 111 -6.70 -13.28 -1.23
N VAL A 112 -5.41 -13.14 -0.90
CA VAL A 112 -4.33 -13.74 -1.68
C VAL A 112 -4.45 -15.26 -1.75
N LEU A 113 -5.05 -15.91 -0.75
CA LEU A 113 -5.25 -17.37 -0.71
C LEU A 113 -6.28 -17.87 -1.74
N LYS A 114 -7.01 -16.97 -2.42
CA LYS A 114 -7.84 -17.34 -3.58
C LYS A 114 -7.05 -17.56 -4.86
N TYR A 115 -5.79 -17.14 -4.90
CA TYR A 115 -4.95 -17.30 -6.08
C TYR A 115 -4.28 -18.67 -6.05
N HIS A 116 -4.07 -19.26 -7.23
CA HIS A 116 -3.39 -20.53 -7.34
C HIS A 116 -1.92 -20.38 -6.92
N HIS A 117 -1.37 -21.38 -6.21
CA HIS A 117 0.00 -21.35 -5.70
C HIS A 117 1.04 -21.02 -6.77
N LYS A 118 0.92 -21.58 -8.00
CA LYS A 118 1.80 -21.23 -9.12
C LYS A 118 1.74 -19.74 -9.50
N THR A 119 0.55 -19.15 -9.52
CA THR A 119 0.38 -17.72 -9.82
C THR A 119 0.99 -16.84 -8.73
N ILE A 120 0.86 -17.24 -7.46
CA ILE A 120 1.51 -16.57 -6.34
C ILE A 120 3.04 -16.62 -6.53
N GLU A 121 3.58 -17.82 -6.78
CA GLU A 121 5.01 -18.06 -6.96
C GLU A 121 5.58 -17.25 -8.14
N GLU A 122 5.02 -17.42 -9.34
CA GLU A 122 5.46 -16.73 -10.56
C GLU A 122 5.53 -15.21 -10.38
N ARG A 123 4.48 -14.61 -9.80
CA ARG A 123 4.45 -13.16 -9.56
C ARG A 123 5.49 -12.73 -8.52
N LEU A 124 5.59 -13.44 -7.40
CA LEU A 124 6.51 -13.07 -6.33
C LEU A 124 7.98 -13.29 -6.72
N VAL A 125 8.29 -14.36 -7.46
CA VAL A 125 9.62 -14.61 -8.04
C VAL A 125 9.98 -13.48 -9.00
N ARG A 126 9.07 -13.09 -9.89
CA ARG A 126 9.29 -11.95 -10.78
C ARG A 126 9.61 -10.66 -10.03
N VAL A 127 8.87 -10.35 -8.96
CA VAL A 127 9.14 -9.17 -8.11
C VAL A 127 10.51 -9.26 -7.46
N LYS A 128 10.88 -10.43 -6.92
CA LYS A 128 12.17 -10.68 -6.27
C LYS A 128 13.35 -10.53 -7.25
N ASN A 129 13.17 -10.92 -8.51
CA ASN A 129 14.18 -10.76 -9.57
C ASN A 129 14.53 -9.28 -9.85
N PHE A 130 13.66 -8.34 -9.47
CA PHE A 130 13.96 -6.89 -9.52
C PHE A 130 14.70 -6.38 -8.27
N GLY A 131 15.09 -7.27 -7.36
CA GLY A 131 15.77 -6.92 -6.10
C GLY A 131 14.83 -6.47 -4.99
N ILE A 132 13.51 -6.62 -5.15
CA ILE A 132 12.52 -6.30 -4.12
C ILE A 132 12.44 -7.48 -3.15
N THR A 133 12.97 -7.30 -1.95
CA THR A 133 13.03 -8.33 -0.91
C THR A 133 11.78 -8.37 -0.04
N ASN A 134 11.15 -7.21 0.19
CA ASN A 134 9.94 -7.10 1.00
C ASN A 134 8.70 -7.40 0.15
N LEU A 135 8.21 -8.64 0.24
CA LEU A 135 7.06 -9.11 -0.51
C LEU A 135 5.74 -8.92 0.26
N TYR A 136 4.65 -8.71 -0.49
CA TYR A 136 3.33 -8.44 0.07
C TYR A 136 2.23 -9.13 -0.73
N PRO A 137 1.13 -9.56 -0.06
CA PRO A 137 -0.03 -10.17 -0.74
C PRO A 137 -0.63 -9.32 -1.88
N TRP A 138 -0.68 -7.99 -1.72
CA TRP A 138 -1.22 -7.11 -2.76
C TRP A 138 -0.46 -7.20 -4.09
N MET A 139 0.82 -7.58 -4.07
CA MET A 139 1.64 -7.74 -5.29
C MET A 139 1.14 -8.89 -6.16
N VAL A 140 0.52 -9.90 -5.56
CA VAL A 140 -0.14 -11.00 -6.27
C VAL A 140 -1.48 -10.53 -6.84
N ARG A 141 -2.25 -9.77 -6.05
CA ARG A 141 -3.65 -9.44 -6.38
C ARG A 141 -3.83 -8.24 -7.31
N CYS A 142 -2.84 -7.36 -7.40
CA CYS A 142 -2.96 -6.14 -8.19
C CYS A 142 -2.85 -6.44 -9.69
N SER A 143 -3.32 -5.51 -10.53
CA SER A 143 -3.12 -5.60 -11.97
C SER A 143 -1.63 -5.55 -12.34
N GLU A 144 -1.29 -6.08 -13.52
CA GLU A 144 0.06 -5.95 -14.09
C GLU A 144 0.53 -4.50 -14.18
N SER A 145 -0.36 -3.58 -14.55
CA SER A 145 -0.03 -2.15 -14.63
C SER A 145 0.38 -1.56 -13.28
N ILE A 146 -0.28 -1.95 -12.18
CA ILE A 146 0.08 -1.50 -10.83
C ILE A 146 1.41 -2.11 -10.40
N LEU A 147 1.60 -3.41 -10.66
CA LEU A 147 2.83 -4.11 -10.29
C LEU A 147 4.05 -3.55 -11.05
N ASN A 148 3.94 -3.40 -12.37
CA ASN A 148 4.98 -2.83 -13.22
C ASN A 148 5.32 -1.42 -12.76
N ARG A 149 4.31 -0.58 -12.49
CA ARG A 149 4.53 0.77 -11.99
C ARG A 149 5.29 0.78 -10.66
N TYR A 150 4.99 -0.15 -9.76
CA TYR A 150 5.72 -0.28 -8.49
C TYR A 150 7.17 -0.66 -8.71
N VAL A 151 7.43 -1.67 -9.56
CA VAL A 151 8.78 -2.12 -9.93
C VAL A 151 9.58 -0.98 -10.56
N GLU A 152 8.99 -0.24 -11.51
CA GLU A 152 9.62 0.93 -12.13
C GLU A 152 10.01 1.97 -11.08
N ILE A 153 9.11 2.31 -10.15
CA ILE A 153 9.41 3.28 -9.09
C ILE A 153 10.55 2.77 -8.21
N PHE A 154 10.56 1.49 -7.88
CA PHE A 154 11.61 0.87 -7.07
C PHE A 154 12.96 0.97 -7.78
N GLN A 155 13.03 0.60 -9.06
CA GLN A 155 14.24 0.71 -9.88
C GLN A 155 14.69 2.15 -10.06
N GLU A 156 13.78 3.09 -10.39
CA GLU A 156 14.08 4.52 -10.46
C GLU A 156 14.65 5.02 -9.12
N THR A 157 14.07 4.60 -7.99
CA THR A 157 14.55 4.97 -6.65
C THR A 157 15.95 4.44 -6.40
N LYS A 158 16.20 3.15 -6.69
CA LYS A 158 17.52 2.53 -6.56
C LYS A 158 18.57 3.20 -7.45
N ASN A 159 18.20 3.56 -8.68
CA ASN A 159 19.10 4.27 -9.60
C ASN A 159 19.46 5.67 -9.12
N ILE A 160 18.58 6.33 -8.35
CA ILE A 160 18.82 7.68 -7.81
C ILE A 160 19.63 7.63 -6.52
N LEU A 161 19.30 6.70 -5.61
CA LEU A 161 19.88 6.65 -4.27
C LEU A 161 21.06 5.68 -4.13
N GLY A 162 21.25 4.77 -5.08
CA GLY A 162 22.19 3.67 -4.92
C GLY A 162 21.85 2.83 -3.69
N GLU A 163 22.89 2.37 -2.97
CA GLU A 163 22.73 1.51 -1.79
C GLU A 163 22.71 2.28 -0.47
N ASN A 164 23.43 3.40 -0.38
CA ASN A 164 23.74 4.06 0.90
C ASN A 164 23.14 5.48 1.04
N MET A 165 22.50 6.02 0.00
CA MET A 165 21.96 7.37 0.05
C MET A 165 20.51 7.37 0.55
N SER A 166 20.20 8.25 1.49
CA SER A 166 18.81 8.55 1.86
C SER A 166 18.24 9.68 1.00
N THR A 167 16.91 9.78 0.91
CA THR A 167 16.25 10.94 0.26
C THR A 167 16.71 12.29 0.85
N LYS A 168 17.01 12.32 2.15
CA LYS A 168 17.53 13.51 2.84
C LYS A 168 18.92 13.88 2.33
N MET A 169 19.84 12.90 2.29
CA MET A 169 21.21 13.09 1.77
C MET A 169 21.18 13.51 0.30
N TYR A 170 20.33 12.86 -0.50
CA TYR A 170 20.12 13.22 -1.89
C TYR A 170 19.68 14.68 -2.05
N LEU A 171 18.71 15.15 -1.25
CA LEU A 171 18.29 16.55 -1.30
C LEU A 171 19.39 17.51 -0.87
N ALA A 172 20.15 17.18 0.17
CA ALA A 172 21.27 17.99 0.67
C ALA A 172 22.32 18.20 -0.43
N GLU A 173 22.76 17.12 -1.08
CA GLU A 173 23.71 17.18 -2.20
C GLU A 173 23.15 17.94 -3.39
N ARG A 174 21.90 17.65 -3.79
CA ARG A 174 21.26 18.28 -4.96
C ARG A 174 21.02 19.77 -4.81
N LEU A 175 20.86 20.26 -3.58
CA LEU A 175 20.64 21.66 -3.27
C LEU A 175 21.92 22.37 -2.79
N ASN A 176 23.04 21.65 -2.67
CA ASN A 176 24.29 22.14 -2.11
C ASN A 176 24.13 22.76 -0.70
N VAL A 177 23.41 22.06 0.18
CA VAL A 177 23.14 22.49 1.56
C VAL A 177 23.46 21.38 2.56
N SER A 178 23.61 21.76 3.84
CA SER A 178 23.82 20.78 4.91
C SER A 178 22.58 19.94 5.20
N SER A 179 22.79 18.76 5.78
CA SER A 179 21.71 17.89 6.26
C SER A 179 20.84 18.55 7.35
N GLU A 180 21.39 19.46 8.12
CA GLU A 180 20.67 20.24 9.14
C GLU A 180 19.69 21.21 8.49
N LEU A 181 20.12 21.91 7.43
CA LEU A 181 19.22 22.79 6.67
C LEU A 181 18.07 22.02 6.04
N ILE A 182 18.26 20.76 5.62
CA ILE A 182 17.15 19.92 5.14
C ILE A 182 16.14 19.60 6.27
N GLU A 183 16.58 19.39 7.51
CA GLU A 183 15.65 19.23 8.63
C GLU A 183 14.83 20.50 8.88
N ASP A 184 15.45 21.67 8.80
CA ASP A 184 14.73 22.95 8.90
C ASP A 184 13.68 23.09 7.79
N MET A 185 13.99 22.62 6.57
CA MET A 185 13.01 22.57 5.48
C MET A 185 11.85 21.62 5.80
N TYR A 186 12.11 20.46 6.41
CA TYR A 186 11.06 19.54 6.84
C TYR A 186 10.18 20.13 7.94
N VAL A 187 10.75 20.88 8.89
CA VAL A 187 9.96 21.59 9.91
C VAL A 187 9.05 22.64 9.27
N LYS A 188 9.57 23.42 8.31
CA LYS A 188 8.81 24.47 7.60
C LYS A 188 7.79 23.91 6.61
N ALA A 189 8.02 22.72 6.07
CA ALA A 189 7.16 22.05 5.10
C ALA A 189 7.12 20.52 5.33
N PRO A 190 6.38 20.02 6.33
CA PRO A 190 6.40 18.61 6.72
C PRO A 190 6.02 17.63 5.60
N ALA A 191 5.17 18.06 4.67
CA ALA A 191 4.80 17.27 3.50
C ALA A 191 6.02 16.83 2.67
N LEU A 192 7.09 17.64 2.63
CA LEU A 192 8.32 17.37 1.86
C LEU A 192 8.99 16.06 2.29
N LYS A 193 8.96 15.73 3.58
CA LYS A 193 9.56 14.51 4.15
C LYS A 193 8.97 13.22 3.56
N THR A 194 7.71 13.28 3.10
CA THR A 194 6.98 12.12 2.56
C THR A 194 7.11 11.95 1.04
N ILE A 195 7.73 12.91 0.35
CA ILE A 195 7.81 12.90 -1.10
C ILE A 195 8.88 11.91 -1.55
N ARG A 196 8.50 11.02 -2.47
CA ARG A 196 9.42 10.04 -3.07
C ARG A 196 10.54 10.75 -3.82
N VAL A 197 11.76 10.24 -3.69
CA VAL A 197 12.95 10.80 -4.35
C VAL A 197 12.79 10.91 -5.88
N THR A 198 12.09 9.98 -6.52
CA THR A 198 11.82 10.01 -7.97
C THR A 198 11.02 11.24 -8.40
N LYS A 199 10.06 11.67 -7.56
CA LYS A 199 9.31 12.91 -7.78
C LYS A 199 10.17 14.13 -7.49
N LEU A 200 10.95 14.11 -6.41
CA LEU A 200 11.85 15.21 -6.06
C LEU A 200 12.88 15.46 -7.16
N LYS A 201 13.52 14.41 -7.69
CA LYS A 201 14.43 14.50 -8.84
C LYS A 201 13.75 15.17 -10.03
N LYS A 202 12.61 14.63 -10.49
CA LYS A 202 11.88 15.16 -11.64
C LYS A 202 11.47 16.62 -11.45
N PHE A 203 11.17 17.02 -10.21
CA PHE A 203 10.76 18.38 -9.91
C PHE A 203 11.94 19.35 -9.80
N LEU A 204 13.05 18.94 -9.17
CA LEU A 204 14.30 19.71 -9.12
C LEU A 204 14.86 19.94 -10.53
N ASP A 205 14.94 18.87 -11.34
CA ASP A 205 15.41 18.95 -12.73
C ASP A 205 14.54 19.92 -13.55
N PHE A 206 13.22 19.92 -13.31
CA PHE A 206 12.30 20.89 -13.89
C PHE A 206 12.60 22.33 -13.45
N LEU A 207 12.71 22.60 -12.15
CA LEU A 207 12.96 23.97 -11.66
C LEU A 207 14.30 24.52 -12.17
N ILE A 208 15.35 23.71 -12.16
CA ILE A 208 16.67 24.09 -12.69
C ILE A 208 16.58 24.38 -14.19
N LYS A 209 15.88 23.54 -14.96
CA LYS A 209 15.64 23.76 -16.40
C LYS A 209 14.87 25.06 -16.67
N GLU A 210 13.99 25.46 -15.76
CA GLU A 210 13.24 26.72 -15.86
C GLU A 210 14.06 27.96 -15.46
N GLY A 211 15.33 27.78 -15.08
CA GLY A 211 16.28 28.86 -14.78
C GLY A 211 16.45 29.17 -13.29
N PHE A 212 15.86 28.38 -12.39
CA PHE A 212 16.02 28.60 -10.95
C PHE A 212 17.33 28.01 -10.43
N THR A 213 18.07 28.80 -9.65
CA THR A 213 19.30 28.35 -8.99
C THR A 213 19.00 27.37 -7.85
N VAL A 214 19.98 26.54 -7.47
CA VAL A 214 19.79 25.59 -6.35
C VAL A 214 19.64 26.32 -5.03
N GLU A 215 20.32 27.46 -4.88
CA GLU A 215 20.23 28.36 -3.73
C GLU A 215 18.82 28.95 -3.62
N ASP A 216 18.24 29.41 -4.73
CA ASP A 216 16.85 29.90 -4.75
C ASP A 216 15.86 28.84 -4.32
N ILE A 217 16.02 27.61 -4.82
CA ILE A 217 15.16 26.49 -4.49
C ILE A 217 15.30 26.12 -3.01
N ALA A 218 16.53 26.11 -2.47
CA ALA A 218 16.80 25.82 -1.07
C ALA A 218 16.15 26.85 -0.14
N ILE A 219 16.31 28.14 -0.44
CA ILE A 219 15.70 29.23 0.34
C ILE A 219 14.17 29.16 0.27
N LYS A 220 13.61 28.80 -0.90
CA LYS A 220 12.17 28.75 -1.17
C LYS A 220 11.63 27.31 -1.20
N SER A 221 12.16 26.45 -0.32
CA SER A 221 11.97 24.98 -0.32
C SER A 221 10.53 24.48 -0.27
N ARG A 222 9.58 25.31 0.21
CA ARG A 222 8.14 25.01 0.16
C ARG A 222 7.67 24.66 -1.26
N ILE A 223 8.34 25.18 -2.30
CA ILE A 223 8.05 24.82 -3.69
C ILE A 223 8.10 23.32 -3.93
N LEU A 224 9.03 22.61 -3.29
CA LEU A 224 9.22 21.16 -3.47
C LEU A 224 8.07 20.34 -2.85
N ALA A 225 7.31 20.94 -1.93
CA ALA A 225 6.10 20.35 -1.38
C ALA A 225 4.84 20.63 -2.24
N ALA A 226 4.93 21.51 -3.24
CA ALA A 226 3.82 21.81 -4.13
C ALA A 226 3.67 20.75 -5.23
N SER A 227 2.51 20.72 -5.88
CA SER A 227 2.32 19.91 -7.08
C SER A 227 3.06 20.52 -8.28
N GLN A 228 3.95 19.74 -8.91
CA GLN A 228 4.66 20.16 -10.13
C GLN A 228 3.70 20.62 -11.24
N SER A 229 2.54 19.97 -11.41
CA SER A 229 1.57 20.38 -12.43
C SER A 229 0.98 21.76 -12.14
N THR A 230 0.76 22.08 -10.87
CA THR A 230 0.29 23.40 -10.43
C THR A 230 1.36 24.45 -10.68
N VAL A 231 2.61 24.16 -10.29
CA VAL A 231 3.74 25.07 -10.50
C VAL A 231 3.96 25.34 -11.98
N LYS A 232 3.93 24.32 -12.84
CA LYS A 232 4.03 24.49 -14.30
C LYS A 232 2.94 25.41 -14.85
N LYS A 233 1.67 25.19 -14.48
CA LYS A 233 0.55 26.06 -14.90
C LYS A 233 0.73 27.50 -14.45
N ARG A 234 1.15 27.71 -13.20
CA ARG A 234 1.36 29.04 -12.63
C ARG A 234 2.54 29.76 -13.30
N LEU A 235 3.63 29.05 -13.55
CA LEU A 235 4.80 29.59 -14.24
C LEU A 235 4.43 30.04 -15.66
N SER A 236 3.75 29.19 -16.44
CA SER A 236 3.28 29.57 -17.78
C SER A 236 2.34 30.78 -17.76
N LYS A 237 1.46 30.87 -16.76
CA LYS A 237 0.57 32.02 -16.60
C LYS A 237 1.34 33.31 -16.33
N LEU A 238 2.29 33.31 -15.40
CA LEU A 238 3.08 34.52 -15.09
C LEU A 238 3.93 34.95 -16.29
N ARG A 239 4.53 34.02 -17.03
CA ARG A 239 5.27 34.34 -18.25
C ARG A 239 4.38 34.91 -19.35
N SER A 240 3.15 34.41 -19.49
CA SER A 240 2.17 34.99 -20.44
C SER A 240 1.75 36.43 -20.08
N LEU A 241 1.99 36.85 -18.84
CA LEU A 241 1.79 38.23 -18.38
C LEU A 241 3.07 39.09 -18.52
N GLY A 242 4.09 38.58 -19.21
CA GLY A 242 5.35 39.29 -19.46
C GLY A 242 6.39 39.17 -18.35
N MET A 243 6.16 38.37 -17.31
CA MET A 243 7.15 38.20 -16.24
C MET A 243 8.34 37.33 -16.69
N THR A 244 9.53 37.90 -16.67
CA THR A 244 10.80 37.20 -16.93
C THR A 244 11.40 36.65 -15.63
N GLU A 245 11.36 37.43 -14.55
CA GLU A 245 11.84 37.02 -13.22
C GLU A 245 10.67 36.66 -12.29
N ILE A 246 10.62 35.42 -11.84
CA ILE A 246 9.49 34.90 -11.05
C ILE A 246 9.97 34.41 -9.69
N ASN A 247 9.41 34.94 -8.61
CA ASN A 247 9.70 34.45 -7.26
C ASN A 247 8.95 33.13 -6.98
N LEU A 248 9.68 32.06 -6.61
CA LEU A 248 9.11 30.73 -6.31
C LEU A 248 8.02 30.76 -5.21
N ASN A 249 8.07 31.69 -4.26
CA ASN A 249 7.03 31.83 -3.24
C ASN A 249 5.66 32.20 -3.83
N VAL A 250 5.63 32.95 -4.94
CA VAL A 250 4.39 33.29 -5.65
C VAL A 250 3.74 32.02 -6.20
N LEU A 251 4.54 31.10 -6.73
CA LEU A 251 4.07 29.82 -7.28
C LEU A 251 3.48 28.90 -6.20
N CYS A 252 3.75 29.17 -4.92
CA CYS A 252 3.26 28.40 -3.77
C CYS A 252 2.02 29.02 -3.09
N ARG A 253 1.52 30.17 -3.54
CA ARG A 253 0.38 30.86 -2.91
C ARG A 253 -0.92 30.04 -2.94
N SER A 254 -1.89 30.41 -2.11
CA SER A 254 -3.26 29.89 -2.24
C SER A 254 -3.82 30.18 -3.64
N ARG A 255 -4.85 29.44 -4.08
CA ARG A 255 -5.49 29.71 -5.38
C ARG A 255 -5.98 31.16 -5.48
N LYS A 256 -6.61 31.66 -4.41
CA LYS A 256 -7.15 33.02 -4.32
C LYS A 256 -6.04 34.07 -4.40
N ASP A 257 -4.96 33.89 -3.64
CA ASP A 257 -3.88 34.89 -3.59
C ASP A 257 -3.02 34.88 -4.85
N PHE A 258 -2.86 33.72 -5.50
CA PHE A 258 -2.22 33.64 -6.80
C PHE A 258 -3.03 34.37 -7.88
N GLN A 259 -4.35 34.21 -7.87
CA GLN A 259 -5.23 34.89 -8.82
C GLN A 259 -5.18 36.41 -8.63
N LYS A 260 -5.34 36.90 -7.39
CA LYS A 260 -5.21 38.33 -7.07
C LYS A 260 -3.87 38.91 -7.51
N TYR A 261 -2.80 38.15 -7.33
CA TYR A 261 -1.47 38.56 -7.80
C TYR A 261 -1.41 38.70 -9.32
N CYS A 262 -1.97 37.75 -10.07
CA CYS A 262 -2.04 37.85 -11.53
C CYS A 262 -2.88 39.06 -11.99
N GLU A 263 -4.01 39.33 -11.34
CA GLU A 263 -4.88 40.48 -11.62
C GLU A 263 -4.16 41.81 -11.38
N SER A 264 -3.36 41.91 -10.31
CA SER A 264 -2.56 43.11 -10.03
C SER A 264 -1.53 43.40 -11.12
N ILE A 265 -0.93 42.35 -11.71
CA ILE A 265 0.05 42.50 -12.80
C ILE A 265 -0.65 42.94 -14.08
N ASP A 266 -1.78 42.32 -14.43
CA ASP A 266 -2.53 42.68 -15.65
C ASP A 266 -3.02 44.13 -15.63
N THR A 267 -3.39 44.63 -14.44
CA THR A 267 -3.77 46.03 -14.25
C THR A 267 -2.58 46.99 -14.40
N SER A 268 -1.38 46.56 -13.98
CA SER A 268 -0.15 47.36 -14.12
C SER A 268 0.43 47.36 -15.54
N VAL A 269 0.21 46.32 -16.34
CA VAL A 269 0.67 46.23 -17.73
C VAL A 269 -0.24 47.01 -18.70
N LYS A 270 -1.51 47.26 -18.32
CA LYS A 270 -2.48 48.01 -19.12
C LYS A 270 -2.48 49.53 -18.87
N LYS A 271 -1.65 50.02 -17.96
CA LYS A 271 -1.39 51.45 -17.73
C LYS A 271 -0.09 51.85 -18.40
#